data_AF-A0A971IW63-F1
#
_entry.id   AF-A0A971IW63-F1
#
_cell.length_a   1.000
_cell.length_b   1.000
_cell.length_c   1.000
_cell.angle_alpha   90.00
_cell.angle_beta   90.00
_cell.angle_gamma   90.00
#
_symmetry.space_group_name_H-M   'P 1'
#
loop_
_entity.id
_entity.type
_entity.pdbx_description
1 polymer ?
#
loop_
_entity_poly.entity_id
_entity_poly.type
_entity_poly.pdbx_seq_one_letter_code
_entity_poly.pdbx_strand_id
1 'polypeptide(L)'
;MTNYKFTGKLGELIEKAEHGSESDVDYIMNHLSKDSSLAMTRFVDYALSHVENQNGIKRLEYYLFNGTLIQRNYSSLFFNRRLDYEIVLQAFKEGRIDEIQAFAR
;
A
#
# COMPACT_ATOMS: atom_id res chain seq x y z
N MET A 1 12.90 -9.04 -17.77
CA MET A 1 11.55 -8.64 -17.31
C MET A 1 10.56 -9.06 -18.37
N THR A 2 9.56 -9.87 -18.02
CA THR A 2 8.52 -10.36 -18.94
C THR A 2 7.66 -9.19 -19.41
N ASN A 3 7.65 -8.93 -20.73
CA ASN A 3 6.89 -7.88 -21.42
C ASN A 3 5.36 -8.13 -21.44
N TYR A 4 4.77 -8.64 -20.36
CA TYR A 4 3.32 -8.68 -20.22
C TYR A 4 2.85 -7.37 -19.59
N LYS A 5 2.39 -6.43 -20.43
CA LYS A 5 1.65 -5.28 -19.95
C LYS A 5 0.34 -5.78 -19.34
N PHE A 6 0.20 -5.68 -18.03
CA PHE A 6 -1.09 -5.84 -17.38
C PHE A 6 -2.06 -4.83 -17.99
N THR A 7 -3.29 -5.25 -18.29
CA THR A 7 -4.32 -4.40 -18.90
C THR A 7 -5.49 -4.19 -17.94
N GLY A 8 -6.37 -3.25 -18.27
CA GLY A 8 -7.53 -2.92 -17.45
C GLY A 8 -7.11 -2.29 -16.10
N LYS A 9 -7.93 -2.53 -15.07
CA LYS A 9 -7.78 -1.81 -13.80
C LYS A 9 -6.45 -2.11 -13.10
N LEU A 10 -5.98 -3.36 -13.16
CA LEU A 10 -4.70 -3.72 -12.54
C LEU A 10 -3.52 -3.01 -13.22
N GLY A 11 -3.52 -2.98 -14.57
CA GLY A 11 -2.48 -2.28 -15.33
C GLY A 11 -2.42 -0.79 -15.00
N GLU A 12 -3.58 -0.13 -14.93
CA GLU A 12 -3.70 1.27 -14.54
C GLU A 12 -3.10 1.54 -13.14
N LEU A 13 -3.38 0.67 -12.16
CA LEU A 13 -2.86 0.82 -10.80
C LEU A 13 -1.34 0.61 -10.75
N ILE A 14 -0.80 -0.32 -11.54
CA ILE A 14 0.64 -0.57 -11.63
C ILE A 14 1.36 0.62 -12.26
N GLU A 15 0.86 1.16 -13.38
CA GLU A 15 1.47 2.33 -14.04
C GLU A 15 1.56 3.52 -13.06
N LYS A 16 0.52 3.71 -12.25
CA LYS A 16 0.48 4.72 -11.19
C LYS A 16 1.46 4.43 -10.07
N ALA A 17 1.59 3.18 -9.64
CA ALA A 17 2.53 2.79 -8.60
C ALA A 17 3.99 2.98 -9.03
N GLU A 18 4.31 2.61 -10.28
CA GLU A 18 5.64 2.79 -10.87
C GLU A 18 6.01 4.28 -11.01
N HIS A 19 5.05 5.15 -11.39
CA HIS A 19 5.25 6.60 -11.37
C HIS A 19 5.37 7.14 -9.92
N GLY A 20 4.53 6.64 -9.01
CA GLY A 20 4.59 6.81 -7.56
C GLY A 20 4.62 8.25 -7.06
N SER A 21 3.98 9.19 -7.76
CA SER A 21 3.71 10.51 -7.19
C SER A 21 2.75 10.40 -6.00
N GLU A 22 2.69 11.41 -5.13
CA GLU A 22 1.74 11.42 -4.01
C GLU A 22 0.29 11.24 -4.50
N SER A 23 -0.06 11.91 -5.62
CA SER A 23 -1.39 11.81 -6.23
C SER A 23 -1.70 10.42 -6.81
N ASP A 24 -0.68 9.68 -7.24
CA ASP A 24 -0.85 8.32 -7.74
C ASP A 24 -1.06 7.33 -6.59
N VAL A 25 -0.29 7.47 -5.52
CA VAL A 25 -0.52 6.69 -4.30
C VAL A 25 -1.90 6.99 -3.72
N ASP A 26 -2.31 8.26 -3.67
CA ASP A 26 -3.66 8.64 -3.24
C ASP A 26 -4.74 7.99 -4.10
N TYR A 27 -4.55 7.99 -5.42
CA TYR A 27 -5.46 7.34 -6.33
C TYR A 27 -5.58 5.84 -6.05
N ILE A 28 -4.46 5.15 -5.84
CA ILE A 28 -4.45 3.71 -5.53
C ILE A 28 -5.13 3.47 -4.17
N MET A 29 -4.77 4.23 -3.14
CA MET A 29 -5.27 4.08 -1.77
C MET A 29 -6.75 4.43 -1.63
N ASN A 30 -7.30 5.26 -2.51
CA ASN A 30 -8.74 5.55 -2.56
C ASN A 30 -9.59 4.34 -2.98
N HIS A 31 -8.99 3.29 -3.53
CA HIS A 31 -9.68 2.02 -3.81
C HIS A 31 -9.77 1.12 -2.57
N LEU A 32 -9.18 1.51 -1.43
CA LEU A 32 -9.28 0.79 -0.16
C LEU A 32 -10.34 1.42 0.73
N SER A 33 -11.53 0.84 0.71
CA SER A 33 -12.69 1.24 1.51
C SER A 33 -13.41 0.00 2.06
N LYS A 34 -14.39 0.23 2.93
CA LYS A 34 -15.25 -0.86 3.45
C LYS A 34 -16.05 -1.59 2.36
N ASP A 35 -16.27 -0.94 1.23
CA ASP A 35 -17.07 -1.47 0.11
C ASP A 35 -16.18 -2.11 -0.97
N SER A 36 -14.86 -2.16 -0.74
CA SER A 36 -13.91 -2.73 -1.70
C SER A 36 -14.05 -4.25 -1.77
N SER A 37 -14.19 -4.75 -3.00
CA SER A 37 -14.20 -6.20 -3.23
C SER A 37 -12.82 -6.82 -2.94
N LEU A 38 -12.81 -8.11 -2.59
CA LEU A 38 -11.58 -8.87 -2.41
C LEU A 38 -10.66 -8.84 -3.64
N ALA A 39 -11.25 -8.77 -4.85
CA ALA A 39 -10.47 -8.64 -6.07
C ALA A 39 -9.76 -7.28 -6.14
N MET A 40 -10.46 -6.18 -5.81
CA MET A 40 -9.88 -4.85 -5.81
C MET A 40 -8.77 -4.69 -4.78
N THR A 41 -8.97 -5.20 -3.56
CA THR A 41 -7.94 -5.08 -2.52
C THR A 41 -6.68 -5.87 -2.87
N ARG A 42 -6.78 -7.02 -3.55
CA ARG A 42 -5.62 -7.74 -4.12
C ARG A 42 -4.94 -6.96 -5.25
N PHE A 43 -5.69 -6.27 -6.10
CA PHE A 43 -5.11 -5.42 -7.14
C PHE A 43 -4.32 -4.26 -6.55
N VAL A 44 -4.88 -3.60 -5.53
CA VAL A 44 -4.18 -2.54 -4.81
C VAL A 44 -2.92 -3.08 -4.16
N ASP A 45 -3.01 -4.19 -3.41
CA ASP A 45 -1.86 -4.80 -2.74
C ASP A 45 -0.71 -5.13 -3.70
N TYR A 46 -1.06 -5.74 -4.84
CA TYR A 46 -0.09 -6.04 -5.88
C TYR A 46 0.50 -4.77 -6.48
N ALA A 47 -0.33 -3.80 -6.85
CA ALA A 47 0.14 -2.54 -7.41
C ALA A 47 1.08 -1.79 -6.46
N LEU A 48 0.75 -1.70 -5.17
CA LEU A 48 1.61 -1.04 -4.17
C LEU A 48 3.01 -1.66 -4.08
N SER A 49 3.17 -2.96 -4.39
CA SER A 49 4.50 -3.59 -4.42
C SER A 49 5.44 -3.02 -5.49
N HIS A 50 4.91 -2.28 -6.47
CA HIS A 50 5.68 -1.58 -7.51
C HIS A 50 6.07 -0.14 -7.14
N VAL A 51 5.67 0.36 -5.96
CA VAL A 51 6.09 1.70 -5.49
C VAL A 51 7.53 1.63 -4.98
N GLU A 52 8.48 2.10 -5.79
CA GLU A 52 9.91 2.07 -5.45
C GLU A 52 10.50 3.44 -5.13
N ASN A 53 9.88 4.52 -5.61
CA ASN A 53 10.42 5.87 -5.42
C ASN A 53 10.08 6.45 -4.03
N GLN A 54 10.94 7.36 -3.58
CA GLN A 54 10.87 7.94 -2.23
C GLN A 54 9.58 8.75 -1.98
N ASN A 55 9.01 9.41 -2.99
CA ASN A 55 7.79 10.19 -2.82
C ASN A 55 6.61 9.27 -2.52
N GLY A 56 6.47 8.18 -3.28
CA GLY A 56 5.43 7.19 -3.07
C GLY A 56 5.57 6.46 -1.75
N ILE A 57 6.80 6.09 -1.36
CA ILE A 57 7.09 5.46 -0.06
C ILE A 57 6.69 6.39 1.09
N LYS A 58 7.07 7.68 1.06
CA LYS A 58 6.65 8.66 2.06
C LYS A 58 5.14 8.84 2.12
N ARG A 59 4.46 8.75 0.97
CA ARG A 59 3.00 8.82 0.94
C ARG A 59 2.35 7.58 1.57
N LEU A 60 2.94 6.40 1.39
CA LEU A 60 2.49 5.18 2.07
C LEU A 60 2.72 5.23 3.58
N GLU A 61 3.81 5.84 4.03
CA GLU A 61 4.05 6.16 5.45
C GLU A 61 2.93 7.08 5.98
N TYR A 62 2.57 8.14 5.26
CA TYR A 62 1.44 8.98 5.65
C TYR A 62 0.17 8.17 5.88
N TYR A 63 -0.16 7.23 4.98
CA TYR A 63 -1.33 6.37 5.13
C TYR A 63 -1.21 5.37 6.30
N LEU A 64 -0.01 4.87 6.61
CA LEU A 64 0.20 4.00 7.77
C LEU A 64 -0.20 4.66 9.09
N PHE A 65 0.05 5.97 9.23
CA PHE A 65 -0.29 6.70 10.46
C PHE A 65 -1.66 7.40 10.39
N ASN A 66 -2.05 7.91 9.23
CA ASN A 66 -3.20 8.82 9.08
C ASN A 66 -4.37 8.24 8.28
N GLY A 67 -4.17 7.10 7.61
CA GLY A 67 -5.21 6.46 6.80
C GLY A 67 -6.37 5.88 7.62
N THR A 68 -7.37 5.38 6.91
CA THR A 68 -8.41 4.51 7.46
C THR A 68 -7.82 3.17 7.89
N LEU A 69 -8.55 2.37 8.67
CA LEU A 69 -8.06 1.04 9.13
C LEU A 69 -7.57 0.17 7.97
N ILE A 70 -8.34 0.06 6.88
CA ILE A 70 -7.95 -0.74 5.72
C ILE A 70 -6.69 -0.19 5.03
N GLN A 71 -6.59 1.14 4.89
CA GLN A 71 -5.41 1.78 4.30
C GLN A 71 -4.16 1.53 5.15
N ARG A 72 -4.25 1.68 6.48
CA ARG A 72 -3.14 1.40 7.40
C ARG A 72 -2.67 -0.04 7.31
N ASN A 73 -3.60 -0.99 7.22
CA ASN A 73 -3.26 -2.40 7.11
C ASN A 73 -2.50 -2.70 5.81
N TYR A 74 -2.96 -2.16 4.67
CA TYR A 74 -2.24 -2.35 3.40
C TYR A 74 -0.90 -1.60 3.36
N SER A 75 -0.79 -0.42 3.98
CA SER A 75 0.50 0.24 4.18
C SER A 75 1.45 -0.60 5.06
N SER A 76 0.95 -1.23 6.12
CA SER A 76 1.72 -2.12 6.98
C SER A 76 2.27 -3.32 6.20
N LEU A 77 1.43 -3.95 5.36
CA LEU A 77 1.86 -5.05 4.48
C LEU A 77 2.97 -4.62 3.51
N PHE A 78 2.85 -3.42 2.94
CA PHE A 78 3.88 -2.86 2.07
C PHE A 78 5.24 -2.74 2.79
N PHE A 79 5.26 -2.13 3.99
CA PHE A 79 6.52 -1.96 4.75
C PHE A 79 7.08 -3.28 5.29
N ASN A 80 6.22 -4.21 5.72
CA ASN A 80 6.65 -5.53 6.18
C ASN A 80 7.37 -6.31 5.07
N ARG A 81 6.86 -6.29 3.83
CA ARG A 81 7.51 -6.95 2.68
C ARG A 81 8.86 -6.33 2.31
N ARG A 82 9.06 -5.06 2.66
CA ARG A 82 10.32 -4.33 2.46
C ARG A 82 11.30 -4.48 3.62
N LEU A 83 10.90 -5.18 4.68
CA LEU A 83 11.68 -5.34 5.93
C LEU A 83 11.88 -4.01 6.68
N ASP A 84 11.04 -3.01 6.39
CA ASP A 84 11.03 -1.70 7.05
C ASP A 84 10.32 -1.83 8.42
N TYR A 85 10.86 -2.66 9.32
CA TYR A 85 10.17 -3.06 10.55
C TYR A 85 10.04 -1.93 11.59
N GLU A 86 10.96 -0.96 11.57
CA GLU A 86 10.99 0.12 12.56
C GLU A 86 9.72 0.99 12.46
N ILE A 87 9.30 1.33 11.24
CA ILE A 87 8.13 2.17 11.01
C ILE A 87 6.82 1.44 11.34
N VAL A 88 6.75 0.14 11.04
CA VAL A 88 5.60 -0.71 11.39
C VAL A 88 5.49 -0.86 12.91
N LEU A 89 6.62 -1.09 13.60
CA LEU A 89 6.64 -1.17 15.06
C LEU A 89 6.23 0.16 15.71
N GLN A 90 6.63 1.30 15.13
CA GLN A 90 6.16 2.61 15.61
C GLN A 90 4.64 2.73 15.46
N ALA A 91 4.10 2.41 14.28
CA ALA A 91 2.66 2.45 14.03
C ALA A 91 1.88 1.56 15.00
N PHE A 92 2.41 0.37 15.33
CA PHE A 92 1.84 -0.52 16.35
C PHE A 92 1.88 0.11 17.76
N LYS A 93 3.02 0.65 18.19
CA LYS A 93 3.17 1.29 19.51
C LYS A 93 2.24 2.50 19.68
N GLU A 94 1.94 3.21 18.61
CA GLU A 94 0.97 4.32 18.59
C GLU A 94 -0.50 3.87 18.48
N GLY A 95 -0.77 2.55 18.41
CA GLY A 95 -2.11 2.01 18.27
C GLY A 95 -2.75 2.28 16.90
N ARG A 96 -1.95 2.50 15.85
CA ARG A 96 -2.45 2.73 14.48
C ARG A 96 -2.89 1.43 13.80
N ILE A 97 -2.21 0.33 14.13
CA ILE A 97 -2.45 -1.04 13.66
C ILE A 97 -2.42 -2.00 14.86
N ASP A 98 -3.03 -3.18 14.71
CA ASP A 98 -3.01 -4.23 15.73
C ASP A 98 -1.77 -5.15 15.61
N GLU A 99 -1.63 -6.07 16.57
CA GLU A 99 -0.53 -7.04 16.61
C GLU A 99 -0.51 -7.96 15.38
N ILE A 100 -1.69 -8.39 14.90
CA ILE A 100 -1.80 -9.27 13.74
C ILE A 100 -1.20 -8.59 12.51
N GLN A 101 -1.53 -7.32 12.30
CA GLN A 101 -1.03 -6.54 11.17
C GLN A 101 0.43 -6.14 11.34
N ALA A 102 0.87 -5.83 12.56
CA ALA A 102 2.25 -5.49 12.83
C ALA A 102 3.22 -6.64 12.49
N PHE A 103 2.78 -7.89 12.69
CA PHE A 103 3.61 -9.08 12.49
C PHE A 103 3.19 -9.94 11.28
N ALA A 104 2.29 -9.43 10.43
CA ALA A 104 1.91 -10.07 9.18
C ALA A 104 3.10 -10.16 8.21
N ARG A 105 3.30 -11.32 7.60
CA ARG A 105 4.37 -11.58 6.61
C ARG A 105 3.78 -12.10 5.32
#